data_AF-A0A967BMG7-F1
#
_entry.id   AF-A0A967BMG7-F1
#
_cell.length_a   1.000
_cell.length_b   1.000
_cell.length_c   1.000
_cell.angle_alpha   90.00
_cell.angle_beta   90.00
_cell.angle_gamma   90.00
#
_symmetry.space_group_name_H-M   'P 1'
#
loop_
_entity.id
_entity.type
_entity.pdbx_description
1 polymer ?
#
loop_
_entity_poly.entity_id
_entity_poly.type
_entity_poly.pdbx_seq_one_letter_code
_entity_poly.pdbx_strand_id
1 'polypeptide(L)'
;MNSSLKDRLQRLNVNFKRFGLINTIKYLIRNAIVKRPVNQIKFYLKRKQYSQNIIFITSLPKSGSTWLSNMCSGLDGFDLFAPIKWNTYIAKEWDDSRWDLNEDIFKEFRNKLAVIRGHTWAIPKNLNVLEQSNLKYIIGVRDPRDKLISEYWHSRNFPGHWAHDQAQKLSISEFITYKLESGEFEKETLNWIRNWLKNRDIKKSTVIRYEDMLNDPITVLKKIFNFLGFKIEQKKIENIIEINSFDKITGRKRGESDDTKFIRKGVSGEWKTIFSKEQKLKFSKIGDDIIEKLGYQSTL
;
A
#
# COMPACT_ATOMS: atom_id res chain seq x y z
N MET A 1 8.94 31.10 10.39
CA MET A 1 8.60 29.85 11.11
C MET A 1 8.96 28.67 10.23
N ASN A 2 9.93 27.81 10.60
CA ASN A 2 10.40 26.72 9.75
C ASN A 2 9.25 25.85 9.22
N SER A 3 9.20 25.59 7.91
CA SER A 3 8.17 24.75 7.26
C SER A 3 7.98 23.40 7.97
N SER A 4 9.09 22.83 8.46
CA SER A 4 9.15 21.62 9.30
C SER A 4 8.33 21.70 10.61
N LEU A 5 8.27 22.86 11.27
CA LEU A 5 7.52 23.03 12.52
C LEU A 5 6.02 23.10 12.26
N LYS A 6 5.61 23.80 11.20
CA LYS A 6 4.21 23.90 10.75
C LYS A 6 3.66 22.52 10.35
N ASP A 7 4.43 21.75 9.59
CA ASP A 7 4.09 20.37 9.23
C ASP A 7 3.93 19.47 10.46
N ARG A 8 4.83 19.59 11.46
CA ARG A 8 4.74 18.79 12.70
C ARG A 8 3.48 19.10 13.52
N LEU A 9 3.10 20.37 13.62
CA LEU A 9 1.88 20.80 14.32
C LEU A 9 0.61 20.34 13.60
N GLN A 10 0.60 20.37 12.26
CA GLN A 10 -0.52 19.86 11.49
C GLN A 10 -0.69 18.33 11.65
N ARG A 11 0.42 17.58 11.69
CA ARG A 11 0.42 16.13 11.95
C ARG A 11 -0.17 15.77 13.32
N LEU A 12 0.15 16.57 14.33
CA LEU A 12 -0.41 16.42 15.68
C LEU A 12 -1.93 16.56 15.65
N ASN A 13 -2.45 17.57 14.94
CA ASN A 13 -3.89 17.77 14.77
C ASN A 13 -4.58 16.64 13.99
N VAL A 14 -3.96 16.10 12.94
CA VAL A 14 -4.49 14.95 12.17
C VAL A 14 -4.59 13.70 13.04
N ASN A 15 -3.50 13.36 13.72
CA ASN A 15 -3.48 12.16 14.55
C ASN A 15 -4.39 12.31 15.77
N PHE A 16 -4.48 13.50 16.36
CA PHE A 16 -5.42 13.80 17.45
C PHE A 16 -6.85 13.50 17.03
N LYS A 17 -7.28 13.99 15.85
CA LYS A 17 -8.61 13.72 15.30
C LYS A 17 -8.82 12.24 14.98
N ARG A 18 -7.77 11.49 14.64
CA ARG A 18 -7.85 10.10 14.21
C ARG A 18 -7.78 9.06 15.34
N PHE A 19 -7.07 9.36 16.42
CA PHE A 19 -6.74 8.39 17.48
C PHE A 19 -6.99 8.92 18.91
N GLY A 20 -7.34 10.20 19.06
CA GLY A 20 -7.38 10.90 20.34
C GLY A 20 -6.00 11.36 20.82
N LEU A 21 -5.96 12.31 21.75
CA LEU A 21 -4.74 12.96 22.26
C LEU A 21 -3.73 11.97 22.83
N ILE A 22 -4.20 11.12 23.75
CA ILE A 22 -3.35 10.23 24.54
C ILE A 22 -2.66 9.20 23.63
N ASN A 23 -3.41 8.58 22.72
CA ASN A 23 -2.85 7.59 21.80
C ASN A 23 -1.91 8.25 20.77
N THR A 24 -2.20 9.48 20.35
CA THR A 24 -1.32 10.26 19.48
C THR A 24 0.01 10.56 20.17
N ILE A 25 -0.02 11.04 21.42
CA ILE A 25 1.19 11.33 22.20
C ILE A 25 1.99 10.04 22.43
N LYS A 26 1.35 8.95 22.88
CA LYS A 26 2.01 7.64 23.06
C LYS A 26 2.67 7.14 21.79
N TYR A 27 1.96 7.23 20.65
CA TYR A 27 2.50 6.84 19.34
C TYR A 27 3.71 7.69 18.94
N LEU A 28 3.63 9.01 19.12
CA LEU A 28 4.71 9.93 18.76
C LEU A 28 5.94 9.73 19.63
N ILE A 29 5.77 9.59 20.95
CA ILE A 29 6.84 9.30 21.91
C ILE A 29 7.52 7.98 21.54
N ARG A 30 6.74 6.90 21.37
CA ARG A 30 7.30 5.58 21.00
C ARG A 30 8.07 5.64 19.68
N ASN A 31 7.57 6.37 18.68
CA ASN A 31 8.26 6.51 17.41
C ASN A 31 9.54 7.36 17.50
N ALA A 32 9.49 8.47 18.23
CA ALA A 32 10.60 9.42 18.31
C ALA A 32 11.72 8.94 19.24
N ILE A 33 11.36 8.43 20.41
CA ILE A 33 12.30 8.09 21.49
C ILE A 33 12.83 6.66 21.36
N VAL A 34 11.98 5.71 20.93
CA VAL A 34 12.36 4.29 20.92
C VAL A 34 12.65 3.83 19.50
N LYS A 35 11.66 3.90 18.61
CA LYS A 35 11.76 3.26 17.29
C LYS A 35 12.89 3.86 16.44
N ARG A 36 12.97 5.18 16.33
CA ARG A 36 13.95 5.86 15.47
C ARG A 36 15.40 5.64 15.94
N PRO A 37 15.76 5.84 17.23
CA PRO A 37 17.13 5.58 17.69
C PRO A 37 17.53 4.12 17.61
N VAL A 38 16.65 3.20 18.01
CA VAL A 38 16.92 1.75 17.91
C VAL A 38 17.15 1.32 16.47
N ASN A 39 16.33 1.80 15.53
CA ASN A 39 16.52 1.51 14.11
C ASN A 39 17.85 2.06 13.58
N GLN A 40 18.26 3.24 14.03
CA GLN A 40 19.55 3.82 13.65
C GLN A 40 20.74 2.99 14.13
N ILE A 41 20.66 2.42 15.35
CA ILE A 41 21.67 1.45 15.83
C ILE A 41 21.68 0.21 14.92
N LYS A 42 20.50 -0.37 14.64
CA LYS A 42 20.39 -1.52 13.73
C LYS A 42 20.95 -1.21 12.34
N PHE A 43 20.77 0.01 11.84
CA PHE A 43 21.35 0.45 10.57
C PHE A 43 22.87 0.32 10.59
N TYR A 44 23.56 0.88 11.59
CA TYR A 44 25.03 0.80 11.64
C TYR A 44 25.53 -0.64 11.77
N LEU A 45 24.79 -1.51 12.45
CA LEU A 45 25.15 -2.92 12.64
C LEU A 45 24.89 -3.80 11.40
N LYS A 46 23.80 -3.53 10.66
CA LYS A 46 23.26 -4.46 9.67
C LYS A 46 23.28 -3.94 8.23
N ARG A 47 23.52 -2.64 7.99
CA ARG A 47 23.46 -2.00 6.66
C ARG A 47 24.27 -2.72 5.59
N LYS A 48 25.43 -3.27 5.94
CA LYS A 48 26.34 -3.98 5.03
C LYS A 48 25.74 -5.28 4.44
N GLN A 49 24.70 -5.83 5.07
CA GLN A 49 24.02 -7.05 4.61
C GLN A 49 23.06 -6.79 3.42
N TYR A 50 22.72 -5.52 3.19
CA TYR A 50 21.71 -5.13 2.21
C TYR A 50 22.34 -4.25 1.13
N SER A 51 21.91 -4.37 -0.12
CA SER A 51 22.36 -3.49 -1.22
C SER A 51 21.85 -2.05 -1.03
N GLN A 52 20.61 -1.88 -0.55
CA GLN A 52 19.95 -0.62 -0.23
C GLN A 52 19.32 -0.67 1.16
N ASN A 53 19.20 0.49 1.82
CA ASN A 53 18.62 0.60 3.16
C ASN A 53 17.16 1.04 3.19
N ILE A 54 16.62 1.45 2.05
CA ILE A 54 15.23 1.85 1.92
C ILE A 54 14.54 0.87 1.00
N ILE A 55 13.49 0.21 1.47
CA ILE A 55 12.56 -0.56 0.63
C ILE A 55 11.37 0.35 0.37
N PHE A 56 11.29 0.91 -0.83
CA PHE A 56 10.15 1.74 -1.22
C PHE A 56 9.10 0.88 -1.93
N ILE A 57 7.87 0.94 -1.43
CA ILE A 57 6.71 0.24 -1.96
C ILE A 57 5.67 1.29 -2.32
N THR A 58 5.36 1.42 -3.60
CA THR A 58 4.16 2.10 -4.08
C THR A 58 3.11 1.03 -4.40
N SER A 59 1.87 1.21 -4.01
CA SER A 59 0.84 0.21 -4.29
C SER A 59 -0.47 0.88 -4.61
N LEU A 60 -1.31 0.21 -5.38
CA LEU A 60 -2.70 0.62 -5.53
C LEU A 60 -3.38 0.58 -4.15
N PRO A 61 -4.16 1.60 -3.74
CA PRO A 61 -4.95 1.51 -2.51
C PRO A 61 -5.78 0.22 -2.48
N LYS A 62 -5.79 -0.46 -1.33
CA LYS A 62 -6.50 -1.73 -1.10
C LYS A 62 -5.97 -2.95 -1.89
N SER A 63 -4.74 -2.88 -2.40
CA SER A 63 -4.06 -4.00 -3.07
C SER A 63 -3.14 -4.85 -2.16
N GLY A 64 -3.40 -4.88 -0.84
CA GLY A 64 -2.56 -5.65 0.10
C GLY A 64 -1.26 -4.96 0.52
N SER A 65 -1.14 -3.65 0.31
CA SER A 65 0.07 -2.86 0.63
C SER A 65 0.52 -2.98 2.09
N THR A 66 -0.42 -3.09 3.06
CA THR A 66 -0.11 -3.35 4.48
C THR A 66 0.59 -4.69 4.67
N TRP A 67 0.09 -5.74 4.02
CA TRP A 67 0.65 -7.09 4.18
C TRP A 67 2.06 -7.14 3.59
N LEU A 68 2.23 -6.63 2.37
CA LEU A 68 3.53 -6.54 1.71
C LEU A 68 4.54 -5.72 2.54
N SER A 69 4.15 -4.54 3.01
CA SER A 69 5.05 -3.70 3.81
C SER A 69 5.43 -4.35 5.15
N ASN A 70 4.51 -5.06 5.78
CA ASN A 70 4.78 -5.75 7.04
C ASN A 70 5.75 -6.91 6.83
N MET A 71 5.59 -7.69 5.77
CA MET A 71 6.54 -8.75 5.41
C MET A 71 7.93 -8.19 5.13
N CYS A 72 8.05 -7.11 4.36
CA CYS A 72 9.35 -6.45 4.15
C CYS A 72 9.95 -5.90 5.45
N SER A 73 9.13 -5.43 6.40
CA SER A 73 9.60 -4.97 7.71
C SER A 73 9.97 -6.11 8.68
N GLY A 74 9.70 -7.37 8.32
CA GLY A 74 10.15 -8.54 9.09
C GLY A 74 11.64 -8.88 8.87
N LEU A 75 12.30 -8.22 7.92
CA LEU A 75 13.75 -8.31 7.72
C LEU A 75 14.51 -7.76 8.93
N ASP A 76 15.67 -8.36 9.22
CA ASP A 76 16.47 -7.92 10.37
C ASP A 76 16.91 -6.46 10.21
N GLY A 77 16.60 -5.63 11.20
CA GLY A 77 16.89 -4.20 11.15
C GLY A 77 15.82 -3.31 10.53
N PHE A 78 14.95 -3.84 9.66
CA PHE A 78 13.98 -3.00 8.95
C PHE A 78 12.78 -2.63 9.81
N ASP A 79 12.27 -1.43 9.59
CA ASP A 79 11.05 -0.94 10.23
C ASP A 79 10.17 -0.19 9.23
N LEU A 80 8.85 -0.33 9.36
CA LEU A 80 7.90 0.47 8.58
C LEU A 80 7.86 1.92 9.07
N PHE A 81 8.16 2.87 8.19
CA PHE A 81 8.06 4.30 8.44
C PHE A 81 7.05 4.96 7.51
N ALA A 82 6.41 6.00 8.03
CA ALA A 82 5.58 6.91 7.25
C ALA A 82 6.26 8.30 7.23
N PRO A 83 6.61 8.83 6.04
CA PRO A 83 7.11 10.19 5.87
C PRO A 83 6.24 11.22 6.60
N ILE A 84 6.88 12.27 7.13
CA ILE A 84 6.17 13.27 7.94
C ILE A 84 5.08 13.96 7.11
N LYS A 85 5.41 14.38 5.87
CA LYS A 85 4.49 15.11 4.98
C LYS A 85 3.26 14.29 4.53
N TRP A 86 3.35 12.97 4.48
CA TRP A 86 2.20 12.13 4.14
C TRP A 86 1.20 11.98 5.30
N ASN A 87 1.62 12.30 6.53
CA ASN A 87 0.79 12.21 7.73
C ASN A 87 0.15 13.53 8.16
N THR A 88 0.39 14.63 7.45
CA THR A 88 -0.19 15.96 7.75
C THR A 88 -1.49 16.23 7.01
N TYR A 89 -1.88 15.37 6.09
CA TYR A 89 -2.99 15.62 5.17
C TYR A 89 -4.28 14.91 5.61
N ILE A 90 -5.27 15.69 6.05
CA ILE A 90 -6.68 15.28 6.14
C ILE A 90 -7.29 15.63 4.78
N ALA A 91 -7.45 14.64 3.92
CA ALA A 91 -8.13 14.84 2.64
C ALA A 91 -9.64 14.81 2.92
N LYS A 92 -10.31 15.96 2.84
CA LYS A 92 -11.78 16.03 2.79
C LYS A 92 -12.33 15.66 1.40
N GLU A 93 -11.45 15.59 0.40
CA GLU A 93 -11.73 15.26 -1.00
C GLU A 93 -10.66 14.28 -1.52
N TRP A 94 -10.90 13.67 -2.69
CA TRP A 94 -9.87 12.86 -3.34
C TRP A 94 -8.70 13.74 -3.78
N ASP A 95 -7.48 13.39 -3.35
CA ASP A 95 -6.25 14.11 -3.71
C ASP A 95 -5.11 13.12 -3.96
N ASP A 96 -4.74 12.97 -5.22
CA ASP A 96 -3.66 12.11 -5.70
C ASP A 96 -2.26 12.64 -5.31
N SER A 97 -2.13 13.95 -5.12
CA SER A 97 -0.84 14.60 -4.84
C SER A 97 -0.35 14.36 -3.41
N ARG A 98 -1.23 13.92 -2.50
CA ARG A 98 -0.88 13.66 -1.09
C ARG A 98 0.25 12.65 -0.91
N TRP A 99 0.45 11.77 -1.90
CA TRP A 99 1.48 10.74 -1.89
C TRP A 99 2.71 11.14 -2.71
N ASP A 100 2.72 12.30 -3.36
CA ASP A 100 3.86 12.73 -4.16
C ASP A 100 5.18 12.66 -3.37
N LEU A 101 6.20 12.24 -4.10
CA LEU A 101 7.57 12.25 -3.64
C LEU A 101 8.07 13.69 -3.70
N ASN A 102 8.53 14.19 -2.57
CA ASN A 102 9.36 15.38 -2.53
C ASN A 102 10.84 14.97 -2.63
N GLU A 103 11.69 15.88 -3.07
CA GLU A 103 13.13 15.64 -3.31
C GLU A 103 13.88 15.15 -2.06
N ASP A 104 13.37 15.44 -0.86
CA ASP A 104 14.01 15.11 0.41
C ASP A 104 13.41 13.87 1.10
N ILE A 105 12.43 13.21 0.49
CA ILE A 105 11.61 12.21 1.19
C ILE A 105 12.44 11.03 1.68
N PHE A 106 13.42 10.60 0.88
CA PHE A 106 14.33 9.52 1.22
C PHE A 106 15.50 9.98 2.10
N LYS A 107 15.86 11.27 2.09
CA LYS A 107 16.93 11.82 2.94
C LYS A 107 16.61 11.66 4.42
N GLU A 108 15.32 11.72 4.80
CA GLU A 108 14.86 11.44 6.17
C GLU A 108 15.29 10.04 6.67
N PHE A 109 15.50 9.09 5.76
CA PHE A 109 15.75 7.67 6.06
C PHE A 109 17.15 7.19 5.66
N ARG A 110 18.07 8.11 5.29
CA ARG A 110 19.42 7.75 4.82
C ARG A 110 20.23 6.88 5.79
N ASN A 111 20.01 7.07 7.10
CA ASN A 111 20.70 6.33 8.17
C ASN A 111 19.75 5.36 8.89
N LYS A 112 18.77 4.81 8.17
CA LYS A 112 17.76 3.90 8.68
C LYS A 112 17.60 2.72 7.74
N LEU A 113 17.29 1.55 8.30
CA LEU A 113 16.77 0.42 7.54
C LEU A 113 15.25 0.57 7.52
N ALA A 114 14.73 1.13 6.44
CA ALA A 114 13.38 1.66 6.38
C ALA A 114 12.56 0.95 5.29
N VAL A 115 11.36 0.54 5.64
CA VAL A 115 10.29 0.26 4.67
C VAL A 115 9.43 1.51 4.58
N ILE A 116 9.25 2.04 3.38
CA ILE A 116 8.40 3.19 3.10
C ILE A 116 7.29 2.75 2.16
N ARG A 117 6.05 2.96 2.57
CA ARG A 117 4.87 2.57 1.80
C ARG A 117 4.05 3.79 1.40
N GLY A 118 3.82 3.96 0.11
CA GLY A 118 2.98 5.00 -0.47
C GLY A 118 1.99 4.48 -1.51
N HIS A 119 1.21 5.41 -2.08
CA HIS A 119 0.25 5.16 -3.15
C HIS A 119 0.50 6.12 -4.33
N THR A 120 1.77 6.40 -4.59
CA THR A 120 2.23 7.44 -5.53
C THR A 120 1.84 7.11 -6.97
N TRP A 121 1.69 8.13 -7.80
CA TRP A 121 1.58 7.99 -9.26
C TRP A 121 2.97 8.05 -9.91
N ALA A 122 3.16 7.36 -11.04
CA ALA A 122 4.32 7.48 -11.93
C ALA A 122 4.20 8.73 -12.83
N ILE A 123 4.16 9.90 -12.19
CA ILE A 123 4.23 11.21 -12.86
C ILE A 123 5.69 11.69 -12.92
N PRO A 124 6.06 12.59 -13.85
CA PRO A 124 7.44 13.03 -14.05
C PRO A 124 8.17 13.44 -12.77
N LYS A 125 7.50 14.21 -11.90
CA LYS A 125 8.04 14.62 -10.59
C LYS A 125 8.45 13.43 -9.72
N ASN A 126 7.57 12.44 -9.56
CA ASN A 126 7.83 11.27 -8.72
C ASN A 126 8.91 10.37 -9.35
N LEU A 127 8.88 10.21 -10.68
CA LEU A 127 9.89 9.45 -11.42
C LEU A 127 11.29 10.06 -11.27
N ASN A 128 11.41 11.39 -11.37
CA ASN A 128 12.67 12.09 -11.17
C ASN A 128 13.23 11.87 -9.74
N VAL A 129 12.39 11.90 -8.70
CA VAL A 129 12.86 11.58 -7.32
C VAL A 129 13.34 10.13 -7.22
N LEU A 130 12.65 9.18 -7.86
CA LEU A 130 13.06 7.78 -7.85
C LEU A 130 14.39 7.57 -8.59
N GLU A 131 14.55 8.20 -9.76
CA GLU A 131 15.78 8.18 -10.54
C GLU A 131 16.96 8.73 -9.74
N GLN A 132 16.82 9.94 -9.18
CA GLN A 132 17.85 10.58 -8.35
C GLN A 132 18.20 9.77 -7.09
N SER A 133 17.22 9.05 -6.52
CA SER A 133 17.46 8.19 -5.36
C SER A 133 18.24 6.91 -5.70
N ASN A 134 18.28 6.52 -6.98
CA ASN A 134 18.85 5.28 -7.48
C ASN A 134 18.29 3.99 -6.83
N LEU A 135 17.16 4.08 -6.11
CA LEU A 135 16.54 2.98 -5.39
C LEU A 135 15.85 2.01 -6.37
N LYS A 136 15.95 0.70 -6.08
CA LYS A 136 14.96 -0.24 -6.61
C LYS A 136 13.68 -0.13 -5.78
N TYR A 137 12.53 -0.21 -6.43
CA TYR A 137 11.22 -0.05 -5.79
C TYR A 137 10.21 -1.10 -6.23
N ILE A 138 9.17 -1.29 -5.42
CA ILE A 138 8.16 -2.33 -5.61
C ILE A 138 6.82 -1.66 -5.92
N ILE A 139 6.12 -2.18 -6.93
CA ILE A 139 4.79 -1.75 -7.33
C ILE A 139 3.80 -2.86 -6.99
N GLY A 140 2.93 -2.62 -6.02
CA GLY A 140 1.87 -3.56 -5.62
C GLY A 140 0.59 -3.32 -6.41
N VAL A 141 0.05 -4.38 -7.02
CA VAL A 141 -1.23 -4.38 -7.73
C VAL A 141 -2.14 -5.50 -7.21
N ARG A 142 -3.43 -5.40 -7.53
CA ARG A 142 -4.46 -6.39 -7.24
C ARG A 142 -5.46 -6.37 -8.37
N ASP A 143 -6.19 -7.46 -8.58
CA ASP A 143 -7.33 -7.49 -9.49
C ASP A 143 -8.24 -6.28 -9.20
N PRO A 144 -8.41 -5.34 -10.15
CA PRO A 144 -9.17 -4.12 -9.92
C PRO A 144 -10.61 -4.40 -9.46
N ARG A 145 -11.19 -5.54 -9.87
CA ARG A 145 -12.56 -5.93 -9.52
C ARG A 145 -12.67 -6.28 -8.03
N ASP A 146 -11.72 -7.06 -7.51
CA ASP A 146 -11.64 -7.35 -6.06
C ASP A 146 -11.21 -6.13 -5.25
N LYS A 147 -10.38 -5.26 -5.83
CA LYS A 147 -9.99 -3.99 -5.21
C LYS A 147 -11.23 -3.13 -4.96
N LEU A 148 -12.15 -3.01 -5.93
CA LEU A 148 -13.37 -2.21 -5.79
C LEU A 148 -14.26 -2.70 -4.64
N ILE A 149 -14.40 -4.02 -4.49
CA ILE A 149 -15.11 -4.60 -3.34
C ILE A 149 -14.41 -4.26 -2.03
N SER A 150 -13.08 -4.39 -1.99
CA SER A 150 -12.31 -4.04 -0.79
C SER A 150 -12.37 -2.55 -0.46
N GLU A 151 -12.54 -1.69 -1.46
CA GLU A 151 -12.70 -0.25 -1.31
C GLU A 151 -14.06 0.11 -0.74
N TYR A 152 -15.14 -0.50 -1.21
CA TYR A 152 -16.49 -0.31 -0.65
C TYR A 152 -16.49 -0.52 0.87
N TRP A 153 -16.01 -1.68 1.33
CA TRP A 153 -15.94 -1.98 2.76
C TRP A 153 -15.00 -1.05 3.52
N HIS A 154 -13.87 -0.66 2.92
CA HIS A 154 -12.98 0.29 3.56
C HIS A 154 -13.61 1.67 3.75
N SER A 155 -14.28 2.17 2.71
CA SER A 155 -14.96 3.46 2.70
C SER A 155 -16.08 3.45 3.72
N ARG A 156 -16.89 2.37 3.76
CA ARG A 156 -17.97 2.20 4.73
C ARG A 156 -17.48 2.21 6.17
N ASN A 157 -16.34 1.59 6.47
CA ASN A 157 -15.83 1.48 7.86
C ASN A 157 -14.91 2.61 8.32
N PHE A 158 -14.46 3.49 7.42
CA PHE A 158 -13.53 4.55 7.76
C PHE A 158 -14.20 5.91 7.58
N PRO A 159 -14.71 6.54 8.66
CA PRO A 159 -15.36 7.85 8.60
C PRO A 159 -14.50 8.98 8.01
N GLY A 160 -13.17 8.83 8.03
CA GLY A 160 -12.24 9.76 7.40
C GLY A 160 -11.99 9.49 5.91
N HIS A 161 -12.70 8.55 5.28
CA HIS A 161 -12.62 8.31 3.84
C HIS A 161 -13.54 9.28 3.12
N TRP A 162 -13.07 9.88 2.03
CA TRP A 162 -13.85 10.80 1.20
C TRP A 162 -15.13 10.16 0.64
N ALA A 163 -15.11 8.87 0.33
CA ALA A 163 -16.29 8.11 -0.12
C ALA A 163 -17.13 7.49 1.02
N HIS A 164 -16.90 7.87 2.29
CA HIS A 164 -17.57 7.25 3.44
C HIS A 164 -19.09 7.43 3.40
N ASP A 165 -19.56 8.67 3.28
CA ASP A 165 -20.98 8.99 3.30
C ASP A 165 -21.74 8.30 2.17
N GLN A 166 -21.11 8.17 1.02
CA GLN A 166 -21.67 7.45 -0.11
C GLN A 166 -21.72 5.93 0.14
N ALA A 167 -20.62 5.34 0.63
CA ALA A 167 -20.56 3.91 0.92
C ALA A 167 -21.48 3.48 2.08
N GLN A 168 -21.88 4.41 2.94
CA GLN A 168 -22.92 4.19 3.97
C GLN A 168 -24.32 4.12 3.38
N LYS A 169 -24.63 4.98 2.40
CA LYS A 169 -25.95 5.09 1.76
C LYS A 169 -26.22 4.01 0.72
N LEU A 170 -25.20 3.57 0.01
CA LEU A 170 -25.31 2.59 -1.06
C LEU A 170 -25.07 1.17 -0.55
N SER A 171 -25.81 0.20 -1.10
CA SER A 171 -25.42 -1.21 -1.07
C SER A 171 -24.14 -1.42 -1.88
N ILE A 172 -23.51 -2.60 -1.71
CA ILE A 172 -22.30 -2.94 -2.47
C ILE A 172 -22.55 -2.92 -3.99
N SER A 173 -23.72 -3.39 -4.44
CA SER A 173 -24.07 -3.43 -5.86
C SER A 173 -24.28 -2.02 -6.42
N GLU A 174 -24.98 -1.16 -5.70
CA GLU A 174 -25.18 0.23 -6.10
C GLU A 174 -23.86 1.00 -6.11
N PHE A 175 -22.98 0.76 -5.13
CA PHE A 175 -21.66 1.39 -5.07
C PHE A 175 -20.78 0.98 -6.25
N ILE A 176 -20.75 -0.31 -6.60
CA ILE A 176 -20.02 -0.81 -7.78
C ILE A 176 -20.55 -0.14 -9.05
N THR A 177 -21.88 -0.10 -9.22
CA THR A 177 -22.51 0.52 -10.39
C THR A 177 -22.17 2.00 -10.49
N TYR A 178 -22.32 2.75 -9.40
CA TYR A 178 -21.95 4.15 -9.32
C TYR A 178 -20.48 4.39 -9.71
N LYS A 179 -19.56 3.60 -9.14
CA LYS A 179 -18.12 3.75 -9.37
C LYS A 179 -17.72 3.47 -10.83
N LEU A 180 -18.39 2.52 -11.48
CA LEU A 180 -18.16 2.21 -12.90
C LEU A 180 -18.78 3.27 -13.83
N GLU A 181 -19.97 3.77 -13.53
CA GLU A 181 -20.69 4.73 -14.39
C GLU A 181 -20.21 6.17 -14.26
N SER A 182 -19.81 6.60 -13.07
CA SER A 182 -19.25 7.93 -12.83
C SER A 182 -17.87 8.14 -13.46
N GLY A 183 -17.19 7.06 -13.88
CA GLY A 183 -15.81 7.10 -14.34
C GLY A 183 -14.77 7.24 -13.22
N GLU A 184 -15.19 7.40 -11.96
CA GLU A 184 -14.29 7.52 -10.81
C GLU A 184 -13.37 6.30 -10.69
N PHE A 185 -13.91 5.10 -10.85
CA PHE A 185 -13.12 3.88 -10.74
C PHE A 185 -12.03 3.79 -11.81
N GLU A 186 -12.35 4.17 -13.05
CA GLU A 186 -11.36 4.22 -14.11
C GLU A 186 -10.25 5.22 -13.78
N LYS A 187 -10.64 6.44 -13.41
CA LYS A 187 -9.73 7.53 -13.06
C LYS A 187 -8.79 7.17 -11.92
N GLU A 188 -9.32 6.57 -10.85
CA GLU A 188 -8.59 6.35 -9.59
C GLU A 188 -7.82 5.03 -9.58
N THR A 189 -8.32 4.02 -10.27
CA THR A 189 -7.81 2.64 -10.18
C THR A 189 -7.13 2.21 -11.46
N LEU A 190 -7.85 2.23 -12.57
CA LEU A 190 -7.34 1.68 -13.83
C LEU A 190 -6.23 2.58 -14.38
N ASN A 191 -6.43 3.89 -14.35
CA ASN A 191 -5.43 4.86 -14.79
C ASN A 191 -4.19 4.85 -13.89
N TRP A 192 -4.33 4.59 -12.59
CA TRP A 192 -3.17 4.41 -11.69
C TRP A 192 -2.30 3.23 -12.15
N ILE A 193 -2.94 2.09 -12.48
CA ILE A 193 -2.25 0.91 -12.98
C ILE A 193 -1.62 1.20 -14.34
N ARG A 194 -2.37 1.77 -15.30
CA ARG A 194 -1.87 2.15 -16.63
C ARG A 194 -0.65 3.06 -16.52
N ASN A 195 -0.72 4.05 -15.63
CA ASN A 195 0.33 5.02 -15.41
C ASN A 195 1.63 4.35 -14.93
N TRP A 196 1.57 3.44 -13.94
CA TRP A 196 2.74 2.67 -13.51
C TRP A 196 3.23 1.68 -14.55
N LEU A 197 2.34 0.96 -15.23
CA LEU A 197 2.73 0.00 -16.25
C LEU A 197 3.43 0.68 -17.43
N LYS A 198 2.99 1.88 -17.81
CA LYS A 198 3.56 2.66 -18.92
C LYS A 198 4.88 3.33 -18.55
N ASN A 199 4.98 3.96 -17.38
CA ASN A 199 6.05 4.92 -17.11
C ASN A 199 7.14 4.42 -16.14
N ARG A 200 7.00 3.23 -15.54
CA ARG A 200 8.02 2.72 -14.62
C ARG A 200 9.35 2.44 -15.32
N ASP A 201 10.46 2.61 -14.60
CA ASP A 201 11.73 2.03 -15.00
C ASP A 201 11.71 0.51 -14.72
N ILE A 202 11.71 -0.30 -15.77
CA ILE A 202 11.64 -1.77 -15.68
C ILE A 202 12.88 -2.36 -15.00
N LYS A 203 14.03 -1.71 -15.06
CA LYS A 203 15.28 -2.18 -14.41
C LYS A 203 15.30 -1.84 -12.91
N LYS A 204 14.59 -0.77 -12.51
CA LYS A 204 14.50 -0.29 -11.13
C LYS A 204 13.19 -0.63 -10.43
N SER A 205 12.24 -1.26 -11.10
CA SER A 205 10.96 -1.65 -10.51
C SER A 205 10.61 -3.12 -10.70
N THR A 206 9.81 -3.65 -9.77
CA THR A 206 9.16 -4.95 -9.91
C THR A 206 7.68 -4.83 -9.56
N VAL A 207 6.83 -5.46 -10.37
CA VAL A 207 5.38 -5.51 -10.14
C VAL A 207 5.04 -6.80 -9.40
N ILE A 208 4.28 -6.66 -8.31
CA ILE A 208 3.84 -7.74 -7.43
C ILE A 208 2.31 -7.73 -7.35
N ARG A 209 1.70 -8.84 -7.75
CA ARG A 209 0.26 -9.06 -7.63
C ARG A 209 -0.08 -9.58 -6.24
N TYR A 210 -1.15 -9.06 -5.67
CA TYR A 210 -1.72 -9.55 -4.42
C TYR A 210 -2.07 -11.04 -4.50
N GLU A 211 -2.59 -11.48 -5.64
CA GLU A 211 -3.00 -12.85 -5.91
C GLU A 211 -1.80 -13.82 -5.83
N ASP A 212 -0.64 -13.41 -6.34
CA ASP A 212 0.58 -14.21 -6.27
C ASP A 212 1.07 -14.32 -4.83
N MET A 213 0.97 -13.23 -4.05
CA MET A 213 1.27 -13.27 -2.62
C MET A 213 0.31 -14.19 -1.86
N LEU A 214 -0.96 -14.24 -2.26
CA LEU A 214 -1.93 -15.12 -1.61
C LEU A 214 -1.62 -16.60 -1.86
N ASN A 215 -1.22 -16.93 -3.10
CA ASN A 215 -1.01 -18.28 -3.60
C ASN A 215 0.35 -18.86 -3.20
N ASP A 216 1.44 -18.13 -3.45
CA ASP A 216 2.81 -18.55 -3.12
C ASP A 216 3.64 -17.38 -2.59
N PRO A 217 3.45 -17.01 -1.31
CA PRO A 217 4.19 -15.90 -0.70
C PRO A 217 5.69 -16.14 -0.63
N ILE A 218 6.15 -17.41 -0.57
CA ILE A 218 7.58 -17.76 -0.52
C ILE A 218 8.27 -17.34 -1.81
N THR A 219 7.72 -17.77 -2.95
CA THR A 219 8.28 -17.43 -4.27
C THR A 219 8.24 -15.93 -4.51
N VAL A 220 7.15 -15.26 -4.11
CA VAL A 220 7.03 -13.80 -4.25
C VAL A 220 8.08 -13.06 -3.41
N LEU A 221 8.27 -13.42 -2.14
CA LEU A 221 9.28 -12.78 -1.30
C LEU A 221 10.71 -13.06 -1.78
N LYS A 222 11.01 -14.27 -2.25
CA LYS A 222 12.29 -14.58 -2.91
C LYS A 222 12.52 -13.67 -4.11
N LYS A 223 11.53 -13.55 -5.00
CA LYS A 223 11.59 -12.66 -6.16
C LYS A 223 11.88 -11.22 -5.75
N ILE A 224 11.19 -10.71 -4.73
CA ILE A 224 11.39 -9.35 -4.22
C ILE A 224 12.81 -9.17 -3.66
N PHE A 225 13.26 -10.06 -2.78
CA PHE A 225 14.57 -9.92 -2.13
C PHE A 225 15.72 -10.10 -3.12
N ASN A 226 15.63 -11.07 -4.04
CA ASN A 226 16.60 -11.23 -5.12
C ASN A 226 16.63 -10.01 -6.04
N PHE A 227 15.48 -9.47 -6.41
CA PHE A 227 15.38 -8.24 -7.20
C PHE A 227 16.07 -7.07 -6.50
N LEU A 228 15.84 -6.90 -5.18
CA LEU A 228 16.52 -5.89 -4.38
C LEU A 228 18.03 -6.17 -4.24
N GLY A 229 18.48 -7.41 -4.43
CA GLY A 229 19.87 -7.83 -4.21
C GLY A 229 20.16 -8.19 -2.75
N PHE A 230 19.13 -8.61 -2.01
CA PHE A 230 19.24 -9.05 -0.63
C PHE A 230 19.36 -10.57 -0.57
N LYS A 231 20.40 -11.07 0.10
CA LYS A 231 20.60 -12.51 0.32
C LYS A 231 19.89 -12.91 1.61
N ILE A 232 18.66 -13.42 1.48
CA ILE A 232 17.83 -13.81 2.63
C ILE A 232 17.65 -15.33 2.64
N GLU A 233 17.93 -15.95 3.78
CA GLU A 233 17.75 -17.38 3.97
C GLU A 233 16.27 -17.79 3.91
N GLN A 234 16.00 -18.96 3.35
CA GLN A 234 14.65 -19.52 3.22
C GLN A 234 13.90 -19.53 4.56
N LYS A 235 14.54 -20.01 5.64
CA LYS A 235 13.94 -20.08 6.98
C LYS A 235 13.49 -18.71 7.49
N LYS A 236 14.23 -17.65 7.15
CA LYS A 236 13.84 -16.28 7.52
C LYS A 236 12.62 -15.83 6.73
N ILE A 237 12.53 -16.16 5.44
CA ILE A 237 11.36 -15.89 4.59
C ILE A 237 10.12 -16.60 5.15
N GLU A 238 10.24 -17.88 5.48
CA GLU A 238 9.15 -18.68 6.06
C GLU A 238 8.64 -18.09 7.37
N ASN A 239 9.54 -17.74 8.30
CA ASN A 239 9.16 -17.10 9.55
C ASN A 239 8.49 -15.72 9.33
N ILE A 240 8.97 -14.92 8.37
CA ILE A 240 8.33 -13.65 8.01
C ILE A 240 6.89 -13.89 7.52
N ILE A 241 6.67 -14.92 6.71
CA ILE A 241 5.35 -15.27 6.19
C ILE A 241 4.44 -15.75 7.33
N GLU A 242 4.94 -16.62 8.21
CA GLU A 242 4.17 -17.15 9.33
C GLU A 242 3.68 -16.04 10.26
N ILE A 243 4.56 -15.14 10.73
CA ILE A 243 4.15 -14.06 11.65
C ILE A 243 3.20 -13.06 10.98
N ASN A 244 3.21 -12.99 9.64
CA ASN A 244 2.32 -12.12 8.85
C ASN A 244 1.17 -12.89 8.22
N SER A 245 0.92 -14.13 8.61
CA SER A 245 -0.18 -14.90 8.05
C SER A 245 -1.52 -14.26 8.47
N PHE A 246 -2.55 -14.46 7.64
CA PHE A 246 -3.86 -13.86 7.89
C PHE A 246 -4.39 -14.24 9.28
N ASP A 247 -4.29 -15.51 9.64
CA ASP A 247 -4.73 -16.04 10.92
C ASP A 247 -3.95 -15.49 12.11
N LYS A 248 -2.62 -15.29 12.00
CA LYS A 248 -1.85 -14.64 13.07
C LYS A 248 -2.20 -13.17 13.23
N ILE A 249 -2.43 -12.45 12.13
CA ILE A 249 -2.74 -11.02 12.17
C ILE A 249 -4.19 -10.78 12.65
N THR A 250 -5.15 -11.62 12.24
CA THR A 250 -6.57 -11.35 12.48
C THR A 250 -7.22 -12.27 13.51
N GLY A 251 -6.57 -13.37 13.90
CA GLY A 251 -7.17 -14.42 14.74
C GLY A 251 -8.28 -15.22 14.05
N ARG A 252 -8.39 -15.15 12.72
CA ARG A 252 -9.47 -15.75 11.91
C ARG A 252 -8.90 -16.61 10.80
N LYS A 253 -9.63 -17.63 10.33
CA LYS A 253 -9.19 -18.39 9.14
C LYS A 253 -9.40 -17.57 7.87
N ARG A 254 -8.52 -17.75 6.88
CA ARG A 254 -8.69 -17.10 5.56
C ARG A 254 -10.06 -17.49 4.99
N GLY A 255 -10.77 -16.50 4.44
CA GLY A 255 -12.14 -16.70 3.95
C GLY A 255 -13.22 -16.35 4.97
N GLU A 256 -12.93 -16.34 6.27
CA GLU A 256 -13.85 -15.80 7.28
C GLU A 256 -13.92 -14.28 7.16
N SER A 257 -15.05 -13.78 6.67
CA SER A 257 -15.27 -12.35 6.49
C SER A 257 -15.68 -11.69 7.80
N ASP A 258 -15.01 -10.58 8.12
CA ASP A 258 -15.51 -9.58 9.06
C ASP A 258 -15.51 -8.25 8.33
N ASP A 259 -16.70 -7.84 7.92
CA ASP A 259 -16.92 -6.68 7.08
C ASP A 259 -16.71 -5.36 7.82
N THR A 260 -16.44 -5.38 9.13
CA THR A 260 -16.08 -4.19 9.93
C THR A 260 -14.58 -3.96 10.02
N LYS A 261 -13.75 -4.95 9.65
CA LYS A 261 -12.29 -4.91 9.85
C LYS A 261 -11.55 -4.40 8.62
N PHE A 262 -10.39 -3.78 8.88
CA PHE A 262 -9.50 -3.33 7.82
C PHE A 262 -8.97 -4.48 6.95
N ILE A 263 -8.66 -5.62 7.58
CA ILE A 263 -8.36 -6.89 6.90
C ILE A 263 -9.64 -7.71 6.91
N ARG A 264 -10.38 -7.70 5.80
CA ARG A 264 -11.75 -8.21 5.76
C ARG A 264 -11.82 -9.74 5.68
N LYS A 265 -11.26 -10.30 4.60
CA LYS A 265 -11.42 -11.73 4.23
C LYS A 265 -10.13 -12.40 3.74
N GLY A 266 -9.21 -11.63 3.14
CA GLY A 266 -7.88 -12.12 2.75
C GLY A 266 -7.88 -13.09 1.57
N VAL A 267 -8.81 -12.91 0.62
CA VAL A 267 -9.03 -13.78 -0.55
C VAL A 267 -9.03 -12.97 -1.86
N SER A 268 -8.95 -13.69 -2.98
CA SER A 268 -9.11 -13.19 -4.34
C SER A 268 -10.24 -13.93 -5.08
N GLY A 269 -10.77 -13.33 -6.14
CA GLY A 269 -11.83 -13.87 -6.98
C GLY A 269 -13.25 -13.65 -6.46
N GLU A 270 -13.44 -12.80 -5.45
CA GLU A 270 -14.76 -12.54 -4.88
C GLU A 270 -15.66 -11.74 -5.84
N TRP A 271 -15.05 -10.95 -6.73
CA TRP A 271 -15.77 -10.26 -7.81
C TRP A 271 -16.62 -11.20 -8.67
N LYS A 272 -16.23 -12.47 -8.80
CA LYS A 272 -16.96 -13.44 -9.64
C LYS A 272 -18.40 -13.63 -9.18
N THR A 273 -18.63 -13.60 -7.86
CA THR A 273 -19.95 -13.79 -7.23
C THR A 273 -20.64 -12.47 -6.90
N ILE A 274 -19.88 -11.42 -6.58
CA ILE A 274 -20.44 -10.11 -6.20
C ILE A 274 -20.87 -9.29 -7.42
N PHE A 275 -20.12 -9.33 -8.52
CA PHE A 275 -20.47 -8.53 -9.70
C PHE A 275 -21.64 -9.17 -10.45
N SER A 276 -22.66 -8.37 -10.75
CA SER A 276 -23.71 -8.75 -11.67
C SER A 276 -23.15 -8.91 -13.10
N LYS A 277 -23.89 -9.59 -13.97
CA LYS A 277 -23.54 -9.73 -15.39
C LYS A 277 -23.38 -8.35 -16.06
N GLU A 278 -24.26 -7.41 -15.73
CA GLU A 278 -24.21 -6.04 -16.26
C GLU A 278 -22.96 -5.29 -15.78
N GLN A 279 -22.61 -5.43 -14.49
CA GLN A 279 -21.38 -4.82 -13.94
C GLN A 279 -20.12 -5.39 -14.56
N LYS A 280 -20.09 -6.70 -14.83
CA LYS A 280 -18.99 -7.36 -15.58
C LYS A 280 -18.85 -6.77 -16.98
N LEU A 281 -19.97 -6.58 -17.69
CA LEU A 281 -19.97 -5.95 -19.02
C LEU A 281 -19.50 -4.49 -18.96
N LYS A 282 -19.95 -3.71 -17.98
CA LYS A 282 -19.48 -2.32 -17.78
C LYS A 282 -17.99 -2.25 -17.49
N PHE A 283 -17.50 -3.10 -16.60
CA PHE A 283 -16.07 -3.19 -16.29
C PHE A 283 -15.24 -3.59 -17.52
N SER A 284 -15.68 -4.60 -18.27
CA SER A 284 -14.97 -5.13 -19.44
C SER A 284 -14.63 -4.02 -20.44
N LYS A 285 -15.57 -3.10 -20.70
CA LYS A 285 -15.39 -1.95 -21.60
C LYS A 285 -14.24 -1.01 -21.22
N ILE A 286 -13.93 -0.90 -19.93
CA ILE A 286 -12.95 0.07 -19.42
C ILE A 286 -11.69 -0.59 -18.85
N GLY A 287 -11.67 -1.90 -18.60
CA GLY A 287 -10.63 -2.51 -17.77
C GLY A 287 -9.98 -3.78 -18.32
N ASP A 288 -10.51 -4.39 -19.38
CA ASP A 288 -9.98 -5.67 -19.87
C ASP A 288 -8.54 -5.57 -20.38
N ASP A 289 -8.11 -4.42 -20.91
CA ASP A 289 -6.71 -4.20 -21.29
C ASP A 289 -5.75 -4.36 -20.09
N ILE A 290 -6.18 -3.95 -18.89
CA ILE A 290 -5.42 -4.11 -17.66
C ILE A 290 -5.49 -5.54 -17.13
N ILE A 291 -6.66 -6.18 -17.22
CA ILE A 291 -6.83 -7.59 -16.84
C ILE A 291 -5.87 -8.47 -17.63
N GLU A 292 -5.81 -8.28 -18.95
CA GLU A 292 -4.91 -9.02 -19.84
C GLU A 292 -3.44 -8.72 -19.52
N LYS A 293 -3.04 -7.43 -19.46
CA LYS A 293 -1.65 -7.03 -19.17
C LYS A 293 -1.12 -7.56 -17.83
N LEU A 294 -1.99 -7.72 -16.84
CA LEU A 294 -1.63 -8.25 -15.53
C LEU A 294 -1.81 -9.77 -15.42
N GLY A 295 -2.29 -10.44 -16.47
CA GLY A 295 -2.48 -11.89 -16.50
C GLY A 295 -3.59 -12.37 -15.56
N TYR A 296 -4.66 -11.58 -15.43
CA TYR A 296 -5.86 -11.96 -14.69
C TYR A 296 -6.85 -12.69 -15.62
N GLN A 297 -7.76 -13.47 -15.02
CA GLN A 297 -8.81 -14.13 -15.79
C GLN A 297 -9.74 -13.09 -16.44
N SER A 298 -10.16 -13.37 -17.68
CA SER A 298 -11.18 -12.63 -18.42
C SER A 298 -12.39 -12.28 -17.55
N THR A 299 -12.97 -11.11 -17.80
CA THR A 299 -14.17 -10.63 -17.11
C THR A 299 -15.43 -11.38 -17.54
N LEU A 300 -15.48 -11.83 -18.80
CA LEU A 300 -16.57 -12.59 -19.41
C LEU A 300 -16.14 -14.04 -19.66
#